data_AF-A0A554GQV2-F1
#
_entry.id   AF-A0A554GQV2-F1
#
_cell.length_a   1.000
_cell.length_b   1.000
_cell.length_c   1.000
_cell.angle_alpha   90.00
_cell.angle_beta   90.00
_cell.angle_gamma   90.00
#
_symmetry.space_group_name_H-M   'P 1'
#
loop_
_entity.id
_entity.type
_entity.pdbx_description
1 polymer ?
#
loop_
_entity_poly.entity_id
_entity_poly.type
_entity_poly.pdbx_seq_one_letter_code
_entity_poly.pdbx_strand_id
1 'polypeptide(L)'
;MYRKNVLSAVLALGLLTTMSAQAEVVFAQANFLLNKNQLSAVNYRGKGTNIPVGAKVEVLKRDDDEVRCKVVDSGAEFRFVTHRSLGKPIAVLFAGFFAKDDPAARIAALSPEDQKQVRAGELARGMSREAVLLALGPPPPHRTPSYQSNRWTYWSSKLSTFEVVFGEDGKVASFSNEPVAAPAPTPAPAEKFFHATANFHFEEGTVSWVNYLKGPILPFNTRVEVLDKGSSKVKFKVVDSGQEFVFENDSRSGADTWKLFQAAFAPEDQASKLEALTAEDRKKVSASEVEPGMSRAAVRMAWGPPPPHETPSFDSSTWTYWKTKLSKVHVKFGKDDKVASIE
;
A
#
# COMPACT_ATOMS: atom_id res chain seq x y z
N MET A 1 -53.72 -85.45 13.26
CA MET A 1 -54.58 -84.42 12.67
C MET A 1 -54.20 -83.07 13.27
N TYR A 2 -53.89 -82.11 12.41
CA TYR A 2 -53.46 -80.74 12.73
C TYR A 2 -54.48 -79.95 13.56
N ARG A 3 -54.02 -79.13 14.51
CA ARG A 3 -54.39 -77.70 14.62
C ARG A 3 -53.46 -76.96 15.59
N LYS A 4 -53.01 -75.81 15.10
CA LYS A 4 -51.92 -74.97 15.60
C LYS A 4 -52.38 -74.02 16.70
N ASN A 5 -51.53 -73.84 17.71
CA ASN A 5 -51.57 -72.72 18.64
C ASN A 5 -51.18 -71.43 17.92
N VAL A 6 -51.95 -70.36 18.10
CA VAL A 6 -51.55 -68.99 17.76
C VAL A 6 -51.68 -68.17 19.03
N LEU A 7 -50.55 -67.90 19.68
CA LEU A 7 -50.43 -66.83 20.68
C LEU A 7 -49.97 -65.56 19.96
N SER A 8 -50.76 -64.50 20.11
CA SER A 8 -50.41 -63.14 19.69
C SER A 8 -49.20 -62.63 20.49
N ALA A 9 -48.14 -62.25 19.79
CA ALA A 9 -47.07 -61.42 20.33
C ALA A 9 -47.15 -60.04 19.66
N VAL A 10 -47.53 -59.03 20.44
CA VAL A 10 -47.48 -57.61 20.05
C VAL A 10 -46.03 -57.16 20.20
N LEU A 11 -45.36 -56.89 19.08
CA LEU A 11 -44.03 -56.27 19.06
C LEU A 11 -44.23 -54.76 18.86
N ALA A 12 -44.08 -53.98 19.93
CA ALA A 12 -44.01 -52.52 19.83
C ALA A 12 -42.63 -52.12 19.30
N LEU A 13 -42.56 -51.72 18.03
CA LEU A 13 -41.35 -51.18 17.41
C LEU A 13 -41.23 -49.70 17.83
N GLY A 14 -40.43 -49.42 18.85
CA GLY A 14 -40.03 -48.05 19.18
C GLY A 14 -39.02 -47.54 18.16
N LEU A 15 -39.45 -46.69 17.22
CA LEU A 15 -38.53 -45.90 16.41
C LEU A 15 -37.86 -44.85 17.32
N LEU A 16 -36.64 -45.12 17.76
CA LEU A 16 -35.71 -44.12 18.27
C LEU A 16 -35.20 -43.30 17.07
N THR A 17 -35.89 -42.20 16.76
CA THR A 17 -35.31 -41.12 15.95
C THR A 17 -34.24 -40.44 16.78
N THR A 18 -32.98 -40.81 16.57
CA THR A 18 -31.84 -40.02 17.06
C THR A 18 -31.88 -38.67 16.34
N MET A 19 -32.40 -37.65 17.00
CA MET A 19 -32.23 -36.27 16.57
C MET A 19 -30.73 -35.97 16.65
N SER A 20 -30.04 -36.01 15.52
CA SER A 20 -28.69 -35.46 15.43
C SER A 20 -28.81 -33.97 15.79
N ALA A 21 -28.30 -33.57 16.96
CA ALA A 21 -28.21 -32.17 17.32
C ALA A 21 -27.39 -31.49 16.21
N GLN A 22 -28.06 -30.65 15.42
CA GLN A 22 -27.41 -29.92 14.34
C GLN A 22 -26.35 -29.02 14.98
N ALA A 23 -25.10 -29.18 14.57
CA ALA A 23 -24.00 -28.45 15.18
C ALA A 23 -24.25 -26.94 15.03
N GLU A 24 -24.12 -26.19 16.13
CA GLU A 24 -24.30 -24.74 16.14
C GLU A 24 -23.16 -24.11 15.31
N VAL A 25 -23.49 -23.51 14.17
CA VAL A 25 -22.52 -22.79 13.33
C VAL A 25 -22.74 -21.29 13.45
N VAL A 26 -21.65 -20.56 13.68
CA VAL A 26 -21.59 -19.10 13.78
C VAL A 26 -20.48 -18.56 12.87
N PHE A 27 -20.48 -17.26 12.60
CA PHE A 27 -19.51 -16.56 11.77
C PHE A 27 -18.61 -15.68 12.63
N ALA A 28 -17.30 -15.74 12.37
CA ALA A 28 -16.34 -14.81 12.94
C ALA A 28 -16.68 -13.38 12.51
N GLN A 29 -16.95 -12.50 13.47
CA GLN A 29 -17.38 -11.13 13.19
C GLN A 29 -16.22 -10.17 12.87
N ALA A 30 -14.98 -10.66 12.97
CA ALA A 30 -13.76 -9.96 12.59
C ALA A 30 -12.64 -10.98 12.35
N ASN A 31 -11.46 -10.51 11.94
CA ASN A 31 -10.27 -11.38 11.98
C ASN A 31 -9.79 -11.56 13.41
N PHE A 32 -9.49 -12.78 13.82
CA PHE A 32 -8.99 -13.10 15.16
C PHE A 32 -7.70 -13.89 15.12
N LEU A 33 -6.88 -13.74 16.16
CA LEU A 33 -5.59 -14.41 16.25
C LEU A 33 -5.60 -15.41 17.41
N LEU A 34 -5.36 -16.68 17.07
CA LEU A 34 -5.24 -17.77 18.02
C LEU A 34 -3.81 -17.89 18.51
N ASN A 35 -3.63 -17.89 19.83
CA ASN A 35 -2.35 -18.22 20.45
C ASN A 35 -2.47 -19.60 21.10
N LYS A 36 -1.70 -20.58 20.60
CA LYS A 36 -1.76 -21.99 21.07
C LYS A 36 -3.21 -22.51 21.13
N ASN A 37 -3.95 -22.33 20.03
CA ASN A 37 -5.36 -22.74 19.89
C ASN A 37 -6.31 -22.11 20.92
N GLN A 38 -5.98 -20.89 21.39
CA GLN A 38 -6.82 -20.14 22.32
C GLN A 38 -7.09 -18.73 21.81
N LEU A 39 -8.35 -18.31 21.88
CA LEU A 39 -8.80 -16.93 21.68
C LEU A 39 -9.28 -16.37 23.02
N SER A 40 -8.67 -15.28 23.49
CA SER A 40 -9.12 -14.63 24.73
C SER A 40 -10.09 -13.49 24.42
N ALA A 41 -11.10 -13.30 25.27
CA ALA A 41 -12.06 -12.21 25.16
C ALA A 41 -11.45 -10.79 25.33
N VAL A 42 -10.17 -10.68 25.74
CA VAL A 42 -9.42 -9.40 25.69
C VAL A 42 -8.78 -9.12 24.33
N ASN A 43 -8.95 -10.05 23.37
CA ASN A 43 -8.55 -9.94 21.97
C ASN A 43 -7.07 -9.56 21.78
N TYR A 44 -6.17 -10.46 22.15
CA TYR A 44 -4.74 -10.25 21.93
C TYR A 44 -4.41 -10.22 20.43
N ARG A 45 -3.76 -9.15 19.98
CA ARG A 45 -3.31 -8.92 18.60
C ARG A 45 -1.81 -9.16 18.42
N GLY A 46 -1.34 -10.28 18.94
CA GLY A 46 0.06 -10.71 18.85
C GLY A 46 0.28 -11.69 17.68
N LYS A 47 1.34 -12.49 17.74
CA LYS A 47 1.51 -13.61 16.79
C LYS A 47 0.51 -14.71 17.07
N GLY A 48 -0.12 -15.26 16.03
CA GLY A 48 -1.08 -16.34 16.17
C GLY A 48 -1.62 -16.83 14.82
N THR A 49 -2.38 -17.92 14.86
CA THR A 49 -3.09 -18.45 13.69
C THR A 49 -4.33 -17.59 13.43
N ASN A 50 -4.51 -17.12 12.19
CA ASN A 50 -5.64 -16.27 11.84
C ASN A 50 -6.94 -17.07 11.67
N ILE A 51 -8.03 -16.57 12.26
CA ILE A 51 -9.40 -16.90 11.89
C ILE A 51 -9.90 -15.71 11.05
N PRO A 52 -10.12 -15.88 9.73
CA PRO A 52 -10.59 -14.81 8.89
C PRO A 52 -11.98 -14.30 9.29
N VAL A 53 -12.23 -13.01 9.09
CA VAL A 53 -13.60 -12.46 9.19
C VAL A 53 -14.54 -13.22 8.24
N GLY A 54 -15.74 -13.54 8.72
CA GLY A 54 -16.72 -14.35 7.98
C GLY A 54 -16.43 -15.85 7.97
N ALA A 55 -15.36 -16.33 8.62
CA ALA A 55 -15.12 -17.77 8.73
C ALA A 55 -16.26 -18.44 9.50
N LYS A 56 -16.73 -19.58 8.97
CA LYS A 56 -17.70 -20.44 9.66
C LYS A 56 -16.99 -21.19 10.79
N VAL A 57 -17.61 -21.13 11.96
CA VAL A 57 -17.11 -21.73 13.20
C VAL A 57 -18.21 -22.59 13.80
N GLU A 58 -17.92 -23.86 13.95
CA GLU A 58 -18.75 -24.83 14.66
C GLU A 58 -18.49 -24.71 16.16
N VAL A 59 -19.54 -24.56 16.97
CA VAL A 59 -19.47 -24.58 18.43
C VAL A 59 -19.64 -26.02 18.89
N LEU A 60 -18.55 -26.61 19.37
CA LEU A 60 -18.51 -28.01 19.81
C LEU A 60 -19.04 -28.18 21.24
N LYS A 61 -18.71 -27.22 22.12
CA LYS A 61 -19.08 -27.27 23.54
C LYS A 61 -19.08 -25.88 24.16
N ARG A 62 -20.04 -25.61 25.03
CA ARG A 62 -20.10 -24.41 25.87
C ARG A 62 -20.00 -24.83 27.33
N ASP A 63 -19.02 -24.29 28.03
CA ASP A 63 -18.84 -24.40 29.48
C ASP A 63 -18.76 -22.98 30.07
N ASP A 64 -18.82 -22.86 31.41
CA ASP A 64 -18.79 -21.55 32.08
C ASP A 64 -17.45 -20.81 31.90
N ASP A 65 -16.35 -21.56 31.74
CA ASP A 65 -14.98 -21.03 31.63
C ASP A 65 -14.47 -20.92 30.19
N GLU A 66 -15.00 -21.74 29.28
CA GLU A 66 -14.55 -21.80 27.88
C GLU A 66 -15.64 -22.23 26.90
N VAL A 67 -15.49 -21.82 25.64
CA VAL A 67 -16.27 -22.36 24.51
C VAL A 67 -15.31 -23.05 23.54
N ARG A 68 -15.52 -24.33 23.28
CA ARG A 68 -14.74 -25.10 22.30
C ARG A 68 -15.35 -24.98 20.93
N CYS A 69 -14.51 -24.64 19.97
CA CYS A 69 -14.91 -24.30 18.61
C CYS A 69 -14.02 -25.01 17.59
N LYS A 70 -14.52 -25.15 16.37
CA LYS A 70 -13.78 -25.62 15.21
C LYS A 70 -14.06 -24.73 14.02
N VAL A 71 -13.01 -24.24 13.36
CA VAL A 71 -13.15 -23.54 12.08
C VAL A 71 -13.50 -24.57 11.02
N VAL A 72 -14.62 -24.38 10.31
CA VAL A 72 -15.16 -25.38 9.38
C VAL A 72 -14.19 -25.66 8.23
N ASP A 73 -13.66 -24.61 7.60
CA ASP A 73 -12.85 -24.75 6.39
C ASP A 73 -11.45 -25.32 6.66
N SER A 74 -10.79 -24.89 7.75
CA SER A 74 -9.43 -25.34 8.09
C SER A 74 -9.39 -26.55 9.02
N GLY A 75 -10.53 -26.89 9.64
CA GLY A 75 -10.61 -27.91 10.69
C GLY A 75 -9.92 -27.52 12.00
N ALA A 76 -9.40 -26.30 12.13
CA ALA A 76 -8.65 -25.88 13.31
C ALA A 76 -9.56 -25.77 14.54
N GLU A 77 -9.25 -26.52 15.59
CA GLU A 77 -9.94 -26.44 16.87
C GLU A 77 -9.31 -25.39 17.78
N PHE A 78 -10.14 -24.66 18.51
CA PHE A 78 -9.70 -23.66 19.47
C PHE A 78 -10.66 -23.49 20.65
N ARG A 79 -10.15 -22.86 21.71
CA ARG A 79 -10.93 -22.51 22.90
C ARG A 79 -11.08 -21.00 22.99
N PHE A 80 -12.31 -20.52 23.08
CA PHE A 80 -12.60 -19.15 23.47
C PHE A 80 -12.65 -19.07 24.99
N VAL A 81 -11.90 -18.16 25.60
CA VAL A 81 -11.79 -18.05 27.06
C VAL A 81 -11.99 -16.61 27.53
N THR A 82 -12.57 -16.47 28.72
CA THR A 82 -12.71 -15.15 29.37
C THR A 82 -11.43 -14.71 30.08
N HIS A 83 -11.39 -13.46 30.54
CA HIS A 83 -10.36 -12.94 31.43
C HIS A 83 -11.03 -12.28 32.63
N ARG A 84 -10.49 -12.49 33.83
CA ARG A 84 -11.08 -12.00 35.10
C ARG A 84 -11.37 -10.50 35.11
N SER A 85 -10.59 -9.70 34.37
CA SER A 85 -10.77 -8.24 34.32
C SER A 85 -12.00 -7.77 33.55
N LEU A 86 -12.71 -8.66 32.85
CA LEU A 86 -13.87 -8.29 32.03
C LEU A 86 -15.18 -8.32 32.81
N GLY A 87 -15.28 -9.13 33.87
CA GLY A 87 -16.47 -9.20 34.74
C GLY A 87 -17.79 -9.49 34.03
N LYS A 88 -17.76 -10.08 32.83
CA LYS A 88 -18.94 -10.39 32.01
C LYS A 88 -19.03 -11.91 31.76
N PRO A 89 -20.26 -12.49 31.69
CA PRO A 89 -20.44 -13.89 31.34
C PRO A 89 -19.83 -14.25 29.98
N ILE A 90 -19.29 -15.45 29.85
CA ILE A 90 -18.62 -15.88 28.61
C ILE A 90 -19.56 -15.87 27.40
N ALA A 91 -20.85 -16.19 27.58
CA ALA A 91 -21.84 -16.14 26.50
C ALA A 91 -22.00 -14.71 25.93
N VAL A 92 -22.00 -13.69 26.79
CA VAL A 92 -22.08 -12.28 26.38
C VAL A 92 -20.81 -11.86 25.63
N LEU A 93 -19.64 -12.28 26.12
CA LEU A 93 -18.38 -11.98 25.46
C LEU A 93 -18.27 -12.69 24.10
N PHE A 94 -18.65 -13.96 24.03
CA PHE A 94 -18.61 -14.78 22.82
C PHE A 94 -19.44 -14.16 21.69
N ALA A 95 -20.63 -13.64 22.00
CA ALA A 95 -21.51 -12.98 21.03
C ALA A 95 -20.89 -11.72 20.38
N GLY A 96 -19.89 -11.10 21.01
CA GLY A 96 -19.14 -9.99 20.41
C GLY A 96 -18.07 -10.42 19.40
N PHE A 97 -17.73 -11.70 19.37
CA PHE A 97 -16.71 -12.27 18.48
C PHE A 97 -17.33 -13.13 17.39
N PHE A 98 -18.41 -13.85 17.71
CA PHE A 98 -19.09 -14.76 16.80
C PHE A 98 -20.60 -14.55 16.86
N ALA A 99 -21.24 -14.50 15.69
CA ALA A 99 -22.69 -14.32 15.57
C ALA A 99 -23.27 -15.25 14.51
N LYS A 100 -24.59 -15.45 14.54
CA LYS A 100 -25.29 -16.28 13.54
C LYS A 100 -25.27 -15.66 12.14
N ASP A 101 -25.22 -14.34 12.07
CA ASP A 101 -25.24 -13.60 10.82
C ASP A 101 -23.82 -13.42 10.25
N ASP A 102 -23.71 -13.60 8.93
CA ASP A 102 -22.48 -13.38 8.19
C ASP A 102 -22.16 -11.86 8.09
N PRO A 103 -20.96 -11.39 8.48
CA PRO A 103 -20.59 -9.99 8.36
C PRO A 103 -20.38 -9.51 6.91
N ALA A 104 -20.56 -10.34 5.88
CA ALA A 104 -20.36 -9.98 4.47
C ALA A 104 -21.06 -8.67 4.06
N ALA A 105 -22.28 -8.43 4.51
CA ALA A 105 -23.00 -7.18 4.22
C ALA A 105 -22.32 -5.95 4.85
N ARG A 106 -21.78 -6.09 6.08
CA ARG A 106 -21.02 -5.03 6.76
C ARG A 106 -19.72 -4.72 6.01
N ILE A 107 -19.04 -5.76 5.51
CA ILE A 107 -17.83 -5.60 4.70
C ILE A 107 -18.16 -4.91 3.38
N ALA A 108 -19.23 -5.33 2.69
CA ALA A 108 -19.63 -4.76 1.40
C ALA A 108 -20.00 -3.26 1.49
N ALA A 109 -20.47 -2.80 2.64
CA ALA A 109 -20.78 -1.39 2.90
C ALA A 109 -19.52 -0.50 3.08
N LEU A 110 -18.33 -1.09 3.21
CA LEU A 110 -17.08 -0.35 3.35
C LEU A 110 -16.56 0.15 1.99
N SER A 111 -15.69 1.17 2.03
CA SER A 111 -14.94 1.60 0.85
C SER A 111 -14.05 0.48 0.28
N PRO A 112 -13.68 0.49 -1.00
CA PRO A 112 -12.82 -0.55 -1.59
C PRO A 112 -11.48 -0.73 -0.85
N GLU A 113 -10.87 0.36 -0.39
CA GLU A 113 -9.61 0.28 0.38
C GLU A 113 -9.85 -0.34 1.76
N ASP A 114 -10.91 0.06 2.48
CA ASP A 114 -11.25 -0.55 3.76
C ASP A 114 -11.55 -2.05 3.60
N GLN A 115 -12.28 -2.46 2.55
CA GLN A 115 -12.55 -3.87 2.28
C GLN A 115 -11.27 -4.68 2.08
N LYS A 116 -10.28 -4.12 1.38
CA LYS A 116 -8.98 -4.75 1.17
C LYS A 116 -8.27 -4.97 2.51
N GLN A 117 -8.19 -3.94 3.36
CA GLN A 117 -7.53 -4.02 4.67
C GLN A 117 -8.25 -4.98 5.63
N VAL A 118 -9.58 -4.98 5.62
CA VAL A 118 -10.39 -5.93 6.40
C VAL A 118 -10.14 -7.37 5.97
N ARG A 119 -10.08 -7.65 4.67
CA ARG A 119 -9.75 -9.01 4.18
C ARG A 119 -8.33 -9.44 4.54
N ALA A 120 -7.39 -8.50 4.60
CA ALA A 120 -6.02 -8.75 5.06
C ALA A 120 -5.91 -8.92 6.59
N GLY A 121 -6.90 -8.44 7.36
CA GLY A 121 -6.83 -8.39 8.83
C GLY A 121 -5.82 -7.34 9.34
N GLU A 122 -5.56 -6.32 8.53
CA GLU A 122 -4.55 -5.30 8.75
C GLU A 122 -5.18 -3.95 9.12
N LEU A 123 -4.40 -3.14 9.86
CA LEU A 123 -4.76 -1.79 10.22
C LEU A 123 -4.01 -0.80 9.33
N ALA A 124 -4.68 0.21 8.82
CA ALA A 124 -4.12 1.25 7.96
C ALA A 124 -4.67 2.63 8.31
N ARG A 125 -3.88 3.68 7.98
CA ARG A 125 -4.36 5.07 8.07
C ARG A 125 -5.55 5.28 7.13
N GLY A 126 -6.47 6.15 7.54
CA GLY A 126 -7.69 6.45 6.78
C GLY A 126 -8.81 5.41 6.94
N MET A 127 -8.57 4.30 7.63
CA MET A 127 -9.63 3.31 7.89
C MET A 127 -10.75 3.89 8.74
N SER A 128 -11.99 3.52 8.42
CA SER A 128 -13.15 3.82 9.26
C SER A 128 -13.15 2.99 10.55
N ARG A 129 -13.84 3.47 11.61
CA ARG A 129 -14.03 2.71 12.86
C ARG A 129 -14.62 1.32 12.63
N GLU A 130 -15.58 1.21 11.72
CA GLU A 130 -16.20 -0.06 11.36
C GLU A 130 -15.20 -1.01 10.70
N ALA A 131 -14.38 -0.49 9.77
CA ALA A 131 -13.31 -1.27 9.17
C ALA A 131 -12.29 -1.74 10.22
N VAL A 132 -11.95 -0.92 11.21
CA VAL A 132 -11.06 -1.33 12.31
C VAL A 132 -11.68 -2.47 13.13
N LEU A 133 -12.98 -2.42 13.45
CA LEU A 133 -13.65 -3.49 14.19
C LEU A 133 -13.72 -4.79 13.39
N LEU A 134 -13.93 -4.73 12.06
CA LEU A 134 -13.94 -5.92 11.20
C LEU A 134 -12.52 -6.48 10.97
N ALA A 135 -11.51 -5.62 10.89
CA ALA A 135 -10.11 -6.04 10.73
C ALA A 135 -9.52 -6.61 12.03
N LEU A 136 -9.78 -5.96 13.18
CA LEU A 136 -9.11 -6.27 14.44
C LEU A 136 -10.01 -6.91 15.51
N GLY A 137 -11.33 -6.89 15.33
CA GLY A 137 -12.28 -7.28 16.37
C GLY A 137 -12.43 -6.22 17.46
N PRO A 138 -13.28 -6.48 18.47
CA PRO A 138 -13.52 -5.53 19.54
C PRO A 138 -12.27 -5.35 20.41
N PRO A 139 -11.90 -4.10 20.77
CA PRO A 139 -10.89 -3.88 21.79
C PRO A 139 -11.45 -4.23 23.18
N PRO A 140 -10.57 -4.53 24.16
CA PRO A 140 -10.97 -4.83 25.53
C PRO A 140 -11.75 -3.64 26.15
N PRO A 141 -12.97 -3.85 26.70
CA PRO A 141 -13.83 -2.77 27.17
C PRO A 141 -13.24 -1.97 28.34
N HIS A 142 -12.38 -2.58 29.16
CA HIS A 142 -11.71 -1.90 30.28
C HIS A 142 -10.57 -0.97 29.82
N ARG A 143 -10.11 -1.06 28.57
CA ARG A 143 -9.15 -0.12 27.97
C ARG A 143 -9.79 0.80 26.93
N THR A 144 -10.90 0.37 26.34
CA THR A 144 -11.69 1.16 25.39
C THR A 144 -13.16 1.19 25.86
N PRO A 145 -13.53 2.12 26.76
CA PRO A 145 -14.88 2.17 27.32
C PRO A 145 -15.96 2.55 26.30
N SER A 146 -15.57 3.26 25.23
CA SER A 146 -16.48 3.72 24.18
C SER A 146 -15.82 3.68 22.81
N TYR A 147 -16.54 3.16 21.81
CA TYR A 147 -16.11 3.19 20.40
C TYR A 147 -16.22 4.59 19.77
N GLN A 148 -16.90 5.53 20.42
CA GLN A 148 -16.92 6.94 20.00
C GLN A 148 -15.66 7.69 20.44
N SER A 149 -14.83 7.11 21.31
CA SER A 149 -13.54 7.69 21.68
C SER A 149 -12.63 7.82 20.46
N ASN A 150 -11.81 8.87 20.43
CA ASN A 150 -10.74 9.06 19.44
C ASN A 150 -9.52 8.17 19.67
N ARG A 151 -9.54 7.34 20.73
CA ARG A 151 -8.45 6.42 21.06
C ARG A 151 -9.02 5.09 21.51
N TRP A 152 -8.61 4.02 20.82
CA TRP A 152 -8.91 2.64 21.19
C TRP A 152 -7.60 1.92 21.52
N THR A 153 -7.58 1.22 22.64
CA THR A 153 -6.39 0.51 23.12
C THR A 153 -6.62 -1.00 23.03
N TYR A 154 -5.69 -1.69 22.36
CA TYR A 154 -5.65 -3.13 22.17
C TYR A 154 -4.47 -3.75 22.91
N TRP A 155 -4.58 -5.02 23.28
CA TRP A 155 -3.44 -5.78 23.80
C TRP A 155 -2.67 -6.42 22.64
N SER A 156 -1.37 -6.15 22.49
CA SER A 156 -0.49 -6.89 21.56
C SER A 156 0.07 -8.16 22.22
N SER A 157 0.23 -8.14 23.53
CA SER A 157 0.61 -9.31 24.33
C SER A 157 0.06 -9.18 25.75
N LYS A 158 0.38 -10.13 26.64
CA LYS A 158 0.06 -10.01 28.07
C LYS A 158 0.75 -8.82 28.76
N LEU A 159 1.86 -8.34 28.19
CA LEU A 159 2.72 -7.30 28.78
C LEU A 159 2.74 -6.01 27.96
N SER A 160 2.00 -5.94 26.86
CA SER A 160 2.10 -4.83 25.91
C SER A 160 0.76 -4.50 25.27
N THR A 161 0.55 -3.20 25.04
CA THR A 161 -0.62 -2.65 24.36
C THR A 161 -0.18 -1.80 23.18
N PHE A 162 -1.10 -1.59 22.24
CA PHE A 162 -0.99 -0.53 21.24
C PHE A 162 -2.31 0.21 21.14
N GLU A 163 -2.25 1.42 20.59
CA GLU A 163 -3.40 2.29 20.44
C GLU A 163 -3.70 2.54 18.98
N VAL A 164 -4.97 2.75 18.67
CA VAL A 164 -5.49 3.26 17.40
C VAL A 164 -6.09 4.62 17.68
N VAL A 165 -5.55 5.65 17.05
CA VAL A 165 -5.97 7.04 17.21
C VAL A 165 -6.76 7.45 15.98
N PHE A 166 -7.90 8.08 16.21
CA PHE A 166 -8.78 8.58 15.16
C PHE A 166 -8.72 10.11 15.08
N GLY A 167 -8.73 10.63 13.85
CA GLY A 167 -8.85 12.05 13.56
C GLY A 167 -10.29 12.57 13.72
N GLU A 168 -10.46 13.88 13.51
CA GLU A 168 -11.76 14.56 13.58
C GLU A 168 -12.74 14.06 12.52
N ASP A 169 -12.23 13.57 11.39
CA ASP A 169 -12.99 12.97 10.30
C ASP A 169 -13.51 11.55 10.61
N GLY A 170 -13.22 11.04 11.81
CA GLY A 170 -13.65 9.72 12.24
C GLY A 170 -12.80 8.57 11.68
N LYS A 171 -11.66 8.86 11.05
CA LYS A 171 -10.77 7.86 10.43
C LYS A 171 -9.48 7.67 11.22
N VAL A 172 -8.81 6.53 11.03
CA VAL A 172 -7.53 6.24 11.70
C VAL A 172 -6.47 7.26 11.27
N ALA A 173 -5.97 8.03 12.24
CA ALA A 173 -4.89 9.00 12.05
C ALA A 173 -3.51 8.38 12.34
N SER A 174 -3.39 7.53 13.36
CA SER A 174 -2.13 6.86 13.73
C SER A 174 -2.35 5.64 14.63
N PHE A 175 -1.35 4.77 14.78
CA PHE A 175 -1.38 3.66 15.73
C PHE A 175 0.02 3.22 16.20
N SER A 176 0.16 2.61 17.38
CA SER A 176 1.49 2.37 17.98
C SER A 176 2.35 1.31 17.28
N ASN A 177 1.70 0.45 16.48
CA ASN A 177 2.36 -0.46 15.54
C ASN A 177 2.11 -0.03 14.10
N GLU A 178 1.91 1.28 13.87
CA GLU A 178 1.97 1.81 12.51
C GLU A 178 3.28 1.29 11.92
N PRO A 179 3.23 0.46 10.87
CA PRO A 179 4.44 0.21 10.12
C PRO A 179 4.94 1.60 9.76
N VAL A 180 6.10 2.01 10.30
CA VAL A 180 6.77 3.25 9.86
C VAL A 180 6.71 3.19 8.36
N ALA A 181 5.90 4.06 7.75
CA ALA A 181 5.34 3.87 6.41
C ALA A 181 6.24 2.97 5.57
N ALA A 182 5.86 1.69 5.44
CA ALA A 182 6.57 0.85 4.50
C ALA A 182 6.40 1.57 3.15
N PRO A 183 7.50 1.83 2.40
CA PRO A 183 7.34 2.30 1.04
C PRO A 183 6.44 1.29 0.29
N ALA A 184 5.77 1.79 -0.74
CA ALA A 184 4.89 1.07 -1.65
C ALA A 184 5.34 -0.39 -1.98
N PRO A 185 4.44 -1.26 -2.44
CA PRO A 185 4.49 -2.72 -2.29
C PRO A 185 5.84 -3.32 -2.74
N THR A 186 6.61 -3.87 -1.79
CA THR A 186 7.99 -4.37 -1.97
C THR A 186 8.93 -3.32 -2.59
N PRO A 187 10.14 -3.04 -2.07
CA PRO A 187 11.14 -2.47 -2.96
C PRO A 187 11.35 -3.52 -4.05
N ALA A 188 10.83 -3.25 -5.25
CA ALA A 188 11.51 -3.63 -6.46
C ALA A 188 13.00 -3.37 -6.17
N PRO A 189 13.89 -4.36 -6.41
CA PRO A 189 15.30 -4.26 -6.03
C PRO A 189 15.78 -2.84 -6.33
N ALA A 190 16.16 -2.11 -5.27
CA ALA A 190 16.27 -0.64 -5.23
C ALA A 190 16.44 -0.09 -6.64
N GLU A 191 15.38 0.50 -7.23
CA GLU A 191 15.27 0.72 -8.67
C GLU A 191 16.63 1.05 -9.24
N LYS A 192 17.28 0.02 -9.79
CA LYS A 192 18.61 0.22 -10.34
C LYS A 192 18.44 0.93 -11.67
N PHE A 193 17.31 0.71 -12.32
CA PHE A 193 17.02 1.19 -13.64
C PHE A 193 16.19 2.47 -13.61
N PHE A 194 16.63 3.46 -14.37
CA PHE A 194 15.93 4.72 -14.62
C PHE A 194 15.96 5.02 -16.11
N HIS A 195 15.15 5.97 -16.55
CA HIS A 195 15.04 6.44 -17.93
C HIS A 195 15.25 7.95 -17.97
N ALA A 196 16.09 8.41 -18.90
CA ALA A 196 16.34 9.83 -19.10
C ALA A 196 15.02 10.58 -19.42
N THR A 197 14.70 11.61 -18.65
CA THR A 197 13.47 12.42 -18.84
C THR A 197 13.61 13.50 -19.91
N ALA A 198 14.80 13.65 -20.46
CA ALA A 198 15.20 14.59 -21.50
C ALA A 198 16.44 14.08 -22.23
N ASN A 199 16.88 14.75 -23.30
CA ASN A 199 18.25 14.59 -23.74
C ASN A 199 19.20 15.28 -22.75
N PHE A 200 20.25 14.58 -22.36
CA PHE A 200 21.30 15.12 -21.51
C PHE A 200 22.60 15.23 -22.27
N HIS A 201 23.11 16.43 -22.40
CA HIS A 201 24.41 16.67 -22.96
C HIS A 201 25.50 16.27 -21.96
N PHE A 202 26.59 15.71 -22.47
CA PHE A 202 27.72 15.31 -21.66
C PHE A 202 29.06 15.68 -22.28
N GLU A 203 30.07 15.81 -21.44
CA GLU A 203 31.47 16.00 -21.82
C GLU A 203 32.29 14.94 -21.09
N GLU A 204 33.07 14.13 -21.83
CA GLU A 204 33.89 13.04 -21.26
C GLU A 204 33.11 12.10 -20.32
N GLY A 205 31.86 11.77 -20.68
CA GLY A 205 30.98 10.91 -19.88
C GLY A 205 30.35 11.58 -18.65
N THR A 206 30.50 12.89 -18.48
CA THR A 206 29.92 13.64 -17.37
C THR A 206 28.70 14.45 -17.80
N VAL A 207 27.55 14.16 -17.20
CA VAL A 207 26.31 14.94 -17.29
C VAL A 207 26.27 15.91 -16.12
N SER A 208 26.19 17.21 -16.39
CA SER A 208 26.05 18.22 -15.35
C SER A 208 24.59 18.41 -14.94
N TRP A 209 24.32 18.67 -13.67
CA TRP A 209 22.97 18.95 -13.16
C TRP A 209 22.26 20.13 -13.84
N VAL A 210 23.01 21.06 -14.46
CA VAL A 210 22.45 22.17 -15.25
C VAL A 210 22.23 21.86 -16.73
N ASN A 211 22.67 20.68 -17.20
CA ASN A 211 22.61 20.23 -18.59
C ASN A 211 23.15 21.27 -19.60
N TYR A 212 24.46 21.55 -19.57
CA TYR A 212 25.06 22.45 -20.56
C TYR A 212 24.80 21.92 -21.98
N LEU A 213 24.15 22.71 -22.84
CA LEU A 213 23.73 22.31 -24.20
C LEU A 213 24.92 22.25 -25.18
N LYS A 214 25.95 21.47 -24.82
CA LYS A 214 27.21 21.31 -25.56
C LYS A 214 27.67 19.86 -25.46
N GLY A 215 28.18 19.35 -26.58
CA GLY A 215 28.73 18.00 -26.66
C GLY A 215 27.68 16.97 -27.05
N PRO A 216 28.05 15.68 -27.08
CA PRO A 216 27.14 14.61 -27.42
C PRO A 216 25.96 14.53 -26.44
N ILE A 217 24.88 13.87 -26.88
CA ILE A 217 23.68 13.68 -26.07
C ILE A 217 23.53 12.23 -25.62
N LEU A 218 23.05 12.07 -24.40
CA LEU A 218 22.35 10.89 -23.92
C LEU A 218 20.86 11.08 -24.27
N PRO A 219 20.30 10.29 -25.21
CA PRO A 219 18.94 10.53 -25.71
C PRO A 219 17.85 10.39 -24.64
N PHE A 220 16.72 11.06 -24.87
CA PHE A 220 15.49 10.88 -24.11
C PHE A 220 15.10 9.39 -24.02
N ASN A 221 14.54 9.01 -22.88
CA ASN A 221 14.17 7.65 -22.51
C ASN A 221 15.33 6.63 -22.48
N THR A 222 16.59 7.07 -22.55
CA THR A 222 17.71 6.13 -22.41
C THR A 222 17.65 5.43 -21.05
N ARG A 223 17.60 4.10 -21.08
CA ARG A 223 17.58 3.27 -19.88
C ARG A 223 18.98 3.15 -19.28
N VAL A 224 19.11 3.48 -18.00
CA VAL A 224 20.37 3.51 -17.25
C VAL A 224 20.29 2.67 -15.98
N GLU A 225 21.38 2.01 -15.58
CA GLU A 225 21.53 1.34 -14.29
C GLU A 225 22.41 2.18 -13.35
N VAL A 226 21.91 2.60 -12.19
CA VAL A 226 22.69 3.30 -11.17
C VAL A 226 23.65 2.34 -10.48
N LEU A 227 24.94 2.71 -10.49
CA LEU A 227 26.04 1.93 -9.95
C LEU A 227 26.45 2.39 -8.55
N ASP A 228 26.54 3.70 -8.33
CA ASP A 228 27.01 4.31 -7.08
C ASP A 228 26.37 5.67 -6.82
N LYS A 229 26.17 6.00 -5.55
CA LYS A 229 25.50 7.23 -5.10
C LYS A 229 26.41 7.96 -4.11
N GLY A 230 27.03 9.04 -4.57
CA GLY A 230 27.81 9.96 -3.76
C GLY A 230 27.05 11.24 -3.42
N SER A 231 27.64 12.04 -2.54
CA SER A 231 27.07 13.32 -2.11
C SER A 231 27.03 14.39 -3.22
N SER A 232 27.94 14.32 -4.20
CA SER A 232 28.01 15.25 -5.34
C SER A 232 27.95 14.57 -6.70
N LYS A 233 27.92 13.23 -6.75
CA LYS A 233 27.98 12.46 -7.99
C LYS A 233 27.09 11.22 -7.92
N VAL A 234 26.43 10.89 -9.02
CA VAL A 234 25.78 9.57 -9.21
C VAL A 234 26.45 8.89 -10.39
N LYS A 235 27.00 7.69 -10.19
CA LYS A 235 27.55 6.88 -11.28
C LYS A 235 26.47 5.97 -11.82
N PHE A 236 26.37 5.87 -13.13
CA PHE A 236 25.41 4.99 -13.80
C PHE A 236 26.01 4.43 -15.08
N LYS A 237 25.43 3.35 -15.60
CA LYS A 237 25.76 2.83 -16.94
C LYS A 237 24.52 2.83 -17.82
N VAL A 238 24.68 3.07 -19.10
CA VAL A 238 23.62 2.84 -20.09
C VAL A 238 23.44 1.33 -20.25
N VAL A 239 22.21 0.83 -20.15
CA VAL A 239 21.94 -0.62 -20.14
C VAL A 239 22.31 -1.25 -21.49
N ASP A 240 21.98 -0.57 -22.59
CA ASP A 240 22.14 -1.14 -23.94
C ASP A 240 23.60 -1.17 -24.41
N SER A 241 24.39 -0.13 -24.10
CA SER A 241 25.80 -0.05 -24.52
C SER A 241 26.78 -0.51 -23.44
N GLY A 242 26.36 -0.58 -22.18
CA GLY A 242 27.22 -0.81 -21.03
C GLY A 242 28.15 0.36 -20.67
N GLN A 243 28.08 1.48 -21.41
CA GLN A 243 28.94 2.64 -21.17
C GLN A 243 28.60 3.34 -19.86
N GLU A 244 29.62 3.65 -19.06
CA GLU A 244 29.49 4.34 -17.78
C GLU A 244 29.52 5.86 -17.94
N PHE A 245 28.75 6.53 -17.08
CA PHE A 245 28.60 7.97 -17.01
C PHE A 245 28.53 8.43 -15.54
N VAL A 246 28.74 9.73 -15.36
CA VAL A 246 28.61 10.40 -14.07
C VAL A 246 27.62 11.55 -14.20
N PHE A 247 26.61 11.58 -13.34
CA PHE A 247 25.82 12.78 -13.10
C PHE A 247 26.49 13.59 -11.98
N GLU A 248 26.88 14.83 -12.28
CA GLU A 248 27.61 15.69 -11.36
C GLU A 248 26.76 16.88 -10.89
N ASN A 249 26.67 17.01 -9.57
CA ASN A 249 26.08 18.14 -8.87
C ASN A 249 27.17 18.98 -8.20
N ASP A 250 26.94 20.28 -8.09
CA ASP A 250 27.80 21.20 -7.35
C ASP A 250 26.99 22.05 -6.35
N SER A 251 27.69 22.78 -5.49
CA SER A 251 27.08 23.54 -4.39
C SER A 251 26.08 24.61 -4.83
N ARG A 252 26.14 25.08 -6.10
CA ARG A 252 25.23 26.11 -6.61
C ARG A 252 23.80 25.61 -6.75
N SER A 253 23.57 24.29 -6.79
CA SER A 253 22.21 23.76 -6.85
C SER A 253 21.45 23.95 -5.53
N GLY A 254 22.15 23.98 -4.39
CA GLY A 254 21.54 23.98 -3.06
C GLY A 254 20.66 22.75 -2.78
N ALA A 255 20.72 21.72 -3.63
CA ALA A 255 19.82 20.57 -3.60
C ALA A 255 20.59 19.25 -3.45
N ASP A 256 19.90 18.26 -2.90
CA ASP A 256 20.41 16.90 -2.79
C ASP A 256 20.66 16.29 -4.18
N THR A 257 21.86 15.74 -4.37
CA THR A 257 22.31 15.20 -5.66
C THR A 257 21.44 14.04 -6.14
N TRP A 258 20.99 13.18 -5.22
CA TRP A 258 20.13 12.07 -5.58
C TRP A 258 18.76 12.55 -6.05
N LYS A 259 18.17 13.56 -5.40
CA LYS A 259 16.92 14.19 -5.86
C LYS A 259 17.06 14.84 -7.24
N LEU A 260 18.17 15.52 -7.52
CA LEU A 260 18.43 16.10 -8.84
C LEU A 260 18.56 15.01 -9.91
N PHE A 261 19.27 13.93 -9.58
CA PHE A 261 19.35 12.77 -10.46
C PHE A 261 17.96 12.17 -10.73
N GLN A 262 17.12 11.98 -9.71
CA GLN A 262 15.76 11.45 -9.89
C GLN A 262 14.82 12.39 -10.67
N ALA A 263 15.10 13.70 -10.67
CA ALA A 263 14.38 14.65 -11.53
C ALA A 263 14.84 14.55 -13.00
N ALA A 264 16.12 14.23 -13.24
CA ALA A 264 16.68 14.03 -14.57
C ALA A 264 16.39 12.63 -15.14
N PHE A 265 16.34 11.61 -14.29
CA PHE A 265 16.15 10.20 -14.64
C PHE A 265 15.02 9.60 -13.79
N ALA A 266 13.90 9.29 -14.44
CA ALA A 266 12.70 8.77 -13.78
C ALA A 266 12.68 7.24 -13.83
N PRO A 267 12.14 6.56 -12.81
CA PRO A 267 12.10 5.10 -12.82
C PRO A 267 11.14 4.54 -13.87
N GLU A 268 10.09 5.28 -14.22
CA GLU A 268 9.14 4.89 -15.25
C GLU A 268 9.73 5.06 -16.65
N ASP A 269 9.31 4.20 -17.58
CA ASP A 269 9.56 4.42 -19.01
C ASP A 269 8.84 5.71 -19.48
N GLN A 270 9.53 6.50 -20.30
CA GLN A 270 9.08 7.80 -20.76
C GLN A 270 8.62 7.80 -22.24
N ALA A 271 8.66 6.67 -22.95
CA ALA A 271 8.40 6.59 -24.39
C ALA A 271 7.04 7.15 -24.78
N SER A 272 6.00 6.84 -24.00
CA SER A 272 4.63 7.34 -24.21
C SER A 272 4.54 8.87 -24.25
N LYS A 273 5.41 9.58 -23.51
CA LYS A 273 5.45 11.06 -23.51
C LYS A 273 5.98 11.60 -24.84
N LEU A 274 6.96 10.92 -25.44
CA LEU A 274 7.48 11.27 -26.75
C LEU A 274 6.44 10.99 -27.84
N GLU A 275 5.73 9.86 -27.76
CA GLU A 275 4.68 9.49 -28.71
C GLU A 275 3.51 10.48 -28.74
N ALA A 276 3.19 11.10 -27.60
CA ALA A 276 2.16 12.12 -27.47
C ALA A 276 2.49 13.45 -28.18
N LEU A 277 3.76 13.68 -28.56
CA LEU A 277 4.16 14.87 -29.32
C LEU A 277 3.77 14.76 -30.80
N THR A 278 3.75 15.90 -31.49
CA THR A 278 3.60 15.92 -32.96
C THR A 278 4.80 15.26 -33.64
N ALA A 279 4.65 14.78 -34.88
CA ALA A 279 5.76 14.18 -35.61
C ALA A 279 6.95 15.15 -35.81
N GLU A 280 6.66 16.43 -36.01
CA GLU A 280 7.67 17.49 -36.12
C GLU A 280 8.40 17.71 -34.79
N ASP A 281 7.66 17.84 -33.69
CA ASP A 281 8.26 18.00 -32.37
C ASP A 281 9.11 16.78 -31.99
N ARG A 282 8.66 15.56 -32.28
CA ARG A 282 9.46 14.34 -32.04
C ARG A 282 10.79 14.39 -32.78
N LYS A 283 10.81 14.82 -34.04
CA LYS A 283 12.05 14.95 -34.83
C LYS A 283 13.02 15.94 -34.18
N LYS A 284 12.51 17.10 -33.75
CA LYS A 284 13.32 18.13 -33.08
C LYS A 284 13.83 17.68 -31.72
N VAL A 285 12.98 17.01 -30.93
CA VAL A 285 13.38 16.37 -29.67
C VAL A 285 14.48 15.34 -29.90
N SER A 286 14.35 14.45 -30.88
CA SER A 286 15.40 13.47 -31.18
C SER A 286 16.72 14.10 -31.62
N ALA A 287 16.69 15.30 -32.20
CA ALA A 287 17.88 16.06 -32.59
C ALA A 287 18.43 16.95 -31.46
N SER A 288 17.75 17.04 -30.30
CA SER A 288 18.04 18.02 -29.23
C SER A 288 17.96 19.47 -29.73
N GLU A 289 16.98 19.77 -30.58
CA GLU A 289 16.76 21.09 -31.17
C GLU A 289 15.50 21.74 -30.57
N VAL A 290 15.56 23.05 -30.37
CA VAL A 290 14.43 23.87 -29.96
C VAL A 290 14.21 24.98 -30.98
N GLU A 291 13.00 25.03 -31.52
CA GLU A 291 12.58 25.97 -32.56
C GLU A 291 11.25 26.65 -32.21
N PRO A 292 10.94 27.80 -32.84
CA PRO A 292 9.63 28.42 -32.71
C PRO A 292 8.49 27.45 -33.04
N GLY A 293 7.39 27.56 -32.29
CA GLY A 293 6.20 26.72 -32.40
C GLY A 293 6.23 25.45 -31.55
N MET A 294 7.38 25.06 -30.97
CA MET A 294 7.46 23.91 -30.06
C MET A 294 6.70 24.15 -28.75
N SER A 295 6.15 23.09 -28.17
CA SER A 295 5.52 23.14 -26.84
C SER A 295 6.56 23.13 -25.72
N ARG A 296 6.19 23.64 -24.53
CA ARG A 296 7.00 23.51 -23.30
C ARG A 296 7.44 22.08 -23.00
N ALA A 297 6.54 21.12 -23.24
CA ALA A 297 6.81 19.70 -23.04
C ALA A 297 7.91 19.22 -24.01
N ALA A 298 7.80 19.56 -25.30
CA ALA A 298 8.81 19.23 -26.29
C ALA A 298 10.17 19.89 -25.96
N VAL A 299 10.19 21.16 -25.56
CA VAL A 299 11.42 21.86 -25.12
C VAL A 299 12.07 21.13 -23.95
N ARG A 300 11.30 20.72 -22.94
CA ARG A 300 11.83 19.98 -21.78
C ARG A 300 12.36 18.59 -22.15
N MET A 301 11.77 17.91 -23.12
CA MET A 301 12.30 16.63 -23.60
C MET A 301 13.58 16.84 -24.43
N ALA A 302 13.65 17.92 -25.20
CA ALA A 302 14.82 18.26 -26.01
C ALA A 302 16.01 18.71 -25.14
N TRP A 303 15.84 19.64 -24.22
CA TRP A 303 16.93 20.32 -23.49
C TRP A 303 16.93 20.09 -21.97
N GLY A 304 15.96 19.34 -21.45
CA GLY A 304 15.81 19.13 -20.01
C GLY A 304 15.03 20.23 -19.30
N PRO A 305 14.80 20.07 -17.98
CA PRO A 305 14.28 21.15 -17.17
C PRO A 305 15.33 22.27 -17.04
N PRO A 306 14.95 23.55 -17.21
CA PRO A 306 15.87 24.65 -16.99
C PRO A 306 16.26 24.72 -15.50
N PRO A 307 17.49 25.15 -15.16
CA PRO A 307 17.92 25.23 -13.77
C PRO A 307 17.02 26.17 -12.94
N PRO A 308 16.54 25.74 -11.75
CA PRO A 308 15.59 26.52 -10.96
C PRO A 308 16.06 27.93 -10.56
N HIS A 309 17.37 28.12 -10.39
CA HIS A 309 17.95 29.43 -10.06
C HIS A 309 17.94 30.42 -11.23
N GLU A 310 17.82 29.94 -12.46
CA GLU A 310 17.68 30.77 -13.67
C GLU A 310 16.23 30.87 -14.12
N THR A 311 15.44 29.82 -13.86
CA THR A 311 14.02 29.73 -14.21
C THR A 311 13.22 29.28 -12.98
N PRO A 312 12.75 30.21 -12.14
CA PRO A 312 12.08 29.88 -10.87
C PRO A 312 10.76 29.13 -11.03
N SER A 313 10.10 29.26 -12.19
CA SER A 313 8.84 28.59 -12.50
C SER A 313 8.79 28.15 -13.96
N PHE A 314 8.25 26.95 -14.20
CA PHE A 314 7.99 26.46 -15.56
C PHE A 314 6.86 27.22 -16.27
N ASP A 315 6.03 27.98 -15.55
CA ASP A 315 5.02 28.85 -16.14
C ASP A 315 5.60 30.21 -16.60
N SER A 316 6.89 30.46 -16.35
CA SER A 316 7.57 31.66 -16.80
C SER A 316 7.49 31.79 -18.33
N SER A 317 7.24 33.00 -18.82
CA SER A 317 7.27 33.31 -20.25
C SER A 317 8.68 33.22 -20.84
N THR A 318 9.71 33.10 -20.01
CA THR A 318 11.10 32.92 -20.43
C THR A 318 11.73 31.82 -19.61
N TRP A 319 12.31 30.83 -20.29
CA TRP A 319 13.19 29.83 -19.69
C TRP A 319 14.62 30.08 -20.11
N THR A 320 15.54 30.00 -19.15
CA THR A 320 16.96 30.27 -19.36
C THR A 320 17.75 28.97 -19.19
N TYR A 321 18.51 28.62 -20.22
CA TYR A 321 19.39 27.46 -20.25
C TYR A 321 20.85 27.89 -20.41
N TRP A 322 21.77 27.02 -20.02
CA TRP A 322 23.19 27.24 -20.24
C TRP A 322 23.65 26.50 -21.50
N LYS A 323 24.16 27.22 -22.50
CA LYS A 323 24.85 26.60 -23.65
C LYS A 323 26.24 26.15 -23.26
N THR A 324 26.94 26.98 -22.48
CA THR A 324 28.26 26.70 -21.91
C THR A 324 28.34 27.31 -20.52
N LYS A 325 29.47 27.18 -19.81
CA LYS A 325 29.70 27.89 -18.54
C LYS A 325 29.69 29.43 -18.67
N LEU A 326 29.82 29.97 -19.89
CA LEU A 326 29.93 31.41 -20.15
C LEU A 326 28.77 31.97 -20.98
N SER A 327 27.92 31.11 -21.55
CA SER A 327 26.85 31.53 -22.46
C SER A 327 25.52 30.87 -22.09
N LYS A 328 24.48 31.69 -22.11
CA LYS A 328 23.10 31.28 -21.87
C LYS A 328 22.29 31.37 -23.16
N VAL A 329 21.13 30.74 -23.15
CA VAL A 329 20.11 30.87 -24.18
C VAL A 329 18.75 31.01 -23.51
N HIS A 330 17.92 31.90 -24.06
CA HIS A 330 16.60 32.21 -23.54
C HIS A 330 15.56 31.69 -24.51
N VAL A 331 14.68 30.83 -24.02
CA VAL A 331 13.52 30.35 -24.75
C VAL A 331 12.33 31.16 -24.28
N LYS A 332 11.77 32.01 -25.16
CA LYS A 332 10.60 32.81 -24.85
C LYS A 332 9.34 32.12 -25.35
N PHE A 333 8.29 32.12 -24.54
CA PHE A 333 7.00 31.53 -24.84
C PHE A 333 5.97 32.62 -25.16
N GLY A 334 5.18 32.38 -26.22
CA GLY A 334 4.07 33.22 -26.64
C GLY A 334 2.82 33.02 -25.79
N LYS A 335 1.76 33.77 -26.13
CA LYS A 335 0.44 33.65 -25.46
C LYS A 335 -0.27 32.32 -25.73
N ASP A 336 0.13 31.62 -26.77
CA ASP A 336 -0.34 30.28 -27.15
C ASP A 336 0.44 29.15 -26.46
N ASP A 337 1.31 29.49 -25.52
CA ASP A 337 2.16 28.59 -24.75
C ASP A 337 3.19 27.80 -25.59
N LYS A 338 3.52 28.33 -26.77
CA LYS A 338 4.54 27.79 -27.67
C LYS A 338 5.78 28.68 -27.70
N VAL A 339 6.90 28.12 -28.10
CA VAL A 339 8.14 28.88 -28.28
C VAL A 339 7.92 29.97 -29.32
N ALA A 340 8.11 31.22 -28.92
CA ALA A 340 8.04 32.39 -29.80
C ALA A 340 9.42 32.76 -30.37
N SER A 341 10.46 32.71 -29.54
CA SER A 341 11.85 32.98 -29.97
C SER A 341 12.86 32.25 -29.09
N ILE A 342 14.07 32.09 -29.65
CA ILE A 342 15.26 31.59 -28.96
C ILE A 342 16.37 32.63 -29.14
N GLU A 343 16.92 33.14 -28.03
CA GLU A 343 17.90 34.25 -28.01
C GLU A 343 19.16 33.92 -27.21
#